data_AF-K9SE67-F1
#
_entry.id   AF-K9SE67-F1
#
_cell.length_a   1.000
_cell.length_b   1.000
_cell.length_c   1.000
_cell.angle_alpha   90.00
_cell.angle_beta   90.00
_cell.angle_gamma   90.00
#
_symmetry.space_group_name_H-M   'P 1'
#
loop_
_entity.id
_entity.type
_entity.pdbx_description
1 polymer ?
#
loop_
_entity_poly.entity_id
_entity_poly.type
_entity_poly.pdbx_seq_one_letter_code
_entity_poly.pdbx_strand_id
1 'polypeptide(L)'
;MKIPSDAIISEEKLTSYHTHSKTEKMMMELELYQDVVLSHDLPEYNLKNGDVAMLIDHVKHPSGGQDGYILEVFNAVGDSIAVVTVPRSYVEHPPTNAVLSVRPISA
;
A
#
# COMPACT_ATOMS: atom_id res chain seq x y z
N MET A 1 6.08 -14.43 38.56
CA MET A 1 6.95 -13.59 37.72
C MET A 1 6.63 -12.14 38.06
N LYS A 2 7.54 -11.42 38.73
CA LYS A 2 7.30 -10.02 39.14
C LYS A 2 7.64 -9.10 37.97
N ILE A 3 6.70 -8.24 37.58
CA ILE A 3 6.95 -7.16 36.64
C ILE A 3 7.77 -6.10 37.40
N PRO A 4 8.96 -5.67 36.94
CA PRO A 4 9.75 -4.66 37.64
C PRO A 4 9.04 -3.29 37.60
N SER A 5 9.21 -2.52 38.68
CA SER A 5 8.51 -1.26 39.00
C SER A 5 8.80 -0.08 38.06
N ASP A 6 9.57 -0.29 37.00
CA ASP A 6 10.16 0.77 36.19
C ASP A 6 9.42 0.89 34.84
N ALA A 7 8.28 0.21 34.69
CA ALA A 7 7.45 0.17 33.50
C ALA A 7 6.50 1.39 33.36
N ILE A 8 6.87 2.56 33.86
CA ILE A 8 6.23 3.82 33.49
C ILE A 8 7.17 4.52 32.49
N ILE A 9 7.00 4.18 31.22
CA ILE A 9 7.66 4.88 30.12
C ILE A 9 6.97 6.24 29.99
N SER A 10 7.73 7.34 30.05
CA SER A 10 7.19 8.70 29.89
C SER A 10 6.54 8.90 28.52
N GLU A 11 5.46 9.68 28.45
CA GLU A 11 4.73 9.97 27.19
C GLU A 11 5.65 10.56 26.11
N GLU A 12 6.66 11.35 26.48
CA GLU A 12 7.69 11.85 25.56
C GLU A 12 8.44 10.70 24.85
N LYS A 13 8.71 9.60 25.55
CA LYS A 13 9.37 8.43 24.95
C LYS A 13 8.43 7.68 24.01
N LEU A 14 7.13 7.57 24.34
CA LEU A 14 6.12 6.94 23.49
C LEU A 14 5.95 7.71 22.16
N THR A 15 6.05 9.04 22.21
CA THR A 15 5.94 9.91 21.04
C THR A 15 7.19 9.80 20.15
N SER A 16 8.39 9.67 20.75
CA SER A 16 9.64 9.47 20.00
C SER A 16 9.68 8.13 19.24
N TYR A 17 9.17 7.04 19.83
CA TYR A 17 9.03 5.75 19.13
C TYR A 17 8.05 5.83 17.95
N HIS A 18 6.99 6.64 18.05
CA HIS A 18 6.05 6.84 16.95
C HIS A 18 6.63 7.65 15.80
N THR A 19 7.45 8.68 16.06
CA THR A 19 7.91 9.57 14.97
C THR A 19 9.03 8.96 14.12
N HIS A 20 9.96 8.20 14.72
CA HIS A 20 11.00 7.49 13.95
C HIS A 20 10.44 6.25 13.23
N SER A 21 9.57 5.47 13.87
CA SER A 21 8.96 4.29 13.26
C SER A 21 8.02 4.64 12.11
N LYS A 22 7.28 5.75 12.18
CA LYS A 22 6.33 6.14 11.13
C LYS A 22 7.04 6.58 9.84
N THR A 23 8.21 7.19 9.95
CA THR A 23 9.03 7.61 8.80
C THR A 23 9.79 6.44 8.19
N GLU A 24 10.31 5.51 9.01
CA GLU A 24 10.89 4.26 8.48
C GLU A 24 9.83 3.32 7.90
N LYS A 25 8.62 3.28 8.46
CA LYS A 25 7.49 2.54 7.88
C LYS A 25 7.05 3.11 6.53
N MET A 26 7.24 4.40 6.28
CA MET A 26 7.06 5.00 4.94
C MET A 26 8.21 4.68 3.97
N MET A 27 9.34 4.14 4.46
CA MET A 27 10.51 3.71 3.69
C MET A 27 10.61 2.18 3.51
N MET A 28 9.68 1.40 4.08
CA MET A 28 9.64 -0.05 3.88
C MET A 28 8.99 -0.36 2.53
N GLU A 29 9.56 -1.31 1.79
CA GLU A 29 8.89 -1.89 0.63
C GLU A 29 7.47 -2.32 1.04
N LEU A 30 6.49 -2.06 0.17
CA LEU A 30 5.12 -2.52 0.39
C LEU A 30 5.13 -4.05 0.59
N GLU A 31 4.39 -4.52 1.58
CA GLU A 31 4.29 -5.95 1.87
C GLU A 31 3.23 -6.61 0.97
N LEU A 32 3.49 -7.86 0.59
CA LEU A 32 2.52 -8.66 -0.16
C LEU A 32 1.21 -8.83 0.64
N TYR A 33 0.11 -8.94 -0.11
CA TYR A 33 -1.25 -9.13 0.36
C TYR A 33 -1.79 -7.98 1.22
N GLN A 34 -1.30 -6.75 0.97
CA GLN A 34 -1.85 -5.53 1.53
C GLN A 34 -2.62 -4.73 0.46
N ASP A 35 -3.62 -3.98 0.93
CA ASP A 35 -4.30 -2.98 0.12
C ASP A 35 -3.35 -1.82 -0.20
N VAL A 36 -3.34 -1.42 -1.46
CA VAL A 36 -2.56 -0.32 -2.00
C VAL A 36 -3.42 0.55 -2.89
N VAL A 37 -2.97 1.77 -3.13
CA VAL A 37 -3.68 2.74 -3.99
C VAL A 37 -2.83 3.09 -5.20
N LEU A 38 -3.48 3.14 -6.37
CA LEU A 38 -2.83 3.66 -7.58
C LEU A 38 -2.61 5.17 -7.47
N SER A 39 -1.38 5.63 -7.69
CA SER A 39 -1.05 7.06 -7.76
C SER A 39 -1.14 7.62 -9.19
N HIS A 40 -1.44 6.78 -10.18
CA HIS A 40 -1.53 7.16 -11.59
C HIS A 40 -2.68 6.41 -12.27
N ASP A 41 -3.26 7.03 -13.30
CA ASP A 41 -4.24 6.37 -14.16
C ASP A 41 -3.57 5.26 -14.99
N LEU A 42 -4.32 4.17 -15.23
CA LEU A 42 -3.94 3.10 -16.16
C LEU A 42 -5.04 2.93 -17.20
N PRO A 43 -5.05 3.75 -18.27
CA PRO A 43 -6.13 3.78 -19.25
C PRO A 43 -6.37 2.43 -19.95
N GLU A 44 -5.31 1.65 -20.17
CA GLU A 44 -5.41 0.31 -20.78
C GLU A 44 -6.32 -0.65 -20.00
N TYR A 45 -6.44 -0.45 -18.68
CA TYR A 45 -7.23 -1.30 -17.78
C TYR A 45 -8.49 -0.60 -17.23
N ASN A 46 -8.81 0.60 -17.72
CA ASN A 46 -9.89 1.45 -17.17
C ASN A 46 -9.76 1.74 -15.66
N LEU A 47 -8.52 1.72 -15.15
CA LEU A 47 -8.18 2.04 -13.76
C LEU A 47 -7.71 3.49 -13.65
N LYS A 48 -8.00 4.10 -12.50
CA LYS A 48 -7.76 5.51 -12.21
C LYS A 48 -6.87 5.66 -10.98
N ASN A 49 -6.17 6.78 -10.90
CA ASN A 49 -5.58 7.25 -9.65
C ASN A 49 -6.66 7.23 -8.56
N GLY A 50 -6.30 6.64 -7.41
CA GLY A 50 -7.17 6.46 -6.26
C GLY A 50 -7.87 5.10 -6.20
N ASP A 51 -7.84 4.29 -7.27
CA ASP A 51 -8.37 2.94 -7.20
C ASP A 51 -7.52 2.07 -6.27
N VAL A 52 -8.19 1.18 -5.54
CA VAL A 52 -7.58 0.25 -4.57
C VAL A 52 -7.31 -1.10 -5.24
N ALA A 53 -6.17 -1.68 -4.93
CA ALA A 53 -5.77 -3.01 -5.38
C ALA A 53 -5.05 -3.76 -4.24
N MET A 54 -4.89 -5.07 -4.39
CA MET A 54 -4.04 -5.88 -3.52
C MET A 54 -2.69 -6.09 -4.19
N LEU A 55 -1.60 -5.82 -3.48
CA LEU A 55 -0.25 -6.17 -3.93
C LEU A 55 -0.05 -7.69 -3.81
N ILE A 56 0.20 -8.41 -4.90
CA ILE A 56 0.32 -9.88 -4.87
C ILE A 56 1.73 -10.40 -5.19
N ASP A 57 2.58 -9.62 -5.87
CA ASP A 57 3.97 -10.01 -6.14
C ASP A 57 4.90 -8.81 -6.44
N HIS A 58 6.21 -9.04 -6.32
CA HIS A 58 7.28 -8.10 -6.68
C HIS A 58 7.99 -8.58 -7.94
N VAL A 59 8.15 -7.71 -8.94
CA VAL A 59 8.82 -8.06 -10.20
C VAL A 59 10.11 -7.29 -10.36
N LYS A 60 11.21 -8.00 -10.62
CA LYS A 60 12.49 -7.37 -10.97
C LYS A 60 12.50 -6.95 -12.43
N HIS A 61 12.98 -5.74 -12.69
CA HIS A 61 13.12 -5.30 -14.08
C HIS A 61 14.21 -6.11 -14.79
N PRO A 62 13.95 -6.71 -15.97
CA PRO A 62 14.88 -7.64 -16.62
C PRO A 62 16.23 -7.01 -17.01
N SER A 63 16.24 -5.70 -17.26
CA SER A 63 17.44 -4.94 -17.65
C SER A 63 17.81 -3.80 -16.68
N GLY A 64 17.42 -3.89 -15.40
CA GLY A 64 17.82 -2.92 -14.37
C GLY A 64 17.10 -1.57 -14.41
N GLY A 65 15.95 -1.48 -15.07
CA GLY A 65 15.00 -0.38 -14.91
C GLY A 65 14.30 -0.44 -13.55
N GLN A 66 13.25 0.37 -13.38
CA GLN A 66 12.48 0.34 -12.13
C GLN A 66 11.78 -1.01 -11.99
N ASP A 67 12.00 -1.66 -10.85
CA ASP A 67 11.22 -2.83 -10.45
C ASP A 67 9.72 -2.50 -10.42
N GLY A 68 8.91 -3.53 -10.53
CA GLY A 68 7.46 -3.44 -10.55
C GLY A 68 6.78 -4.18 -9.42
N TYR A 69 5.47 -3.97 -9.37
CA TYR A 69 4.53 -4.69 -8.55
C TYR A 69 3.50 -5.37 -9.44
N ILE A 70 3.08 -6.57 -9.05
CA ILE A 70 1.87 -7.20 -9.59
C ILE A 70 0.73 -6.91 -8.62
N LEU A 71 -0.31 -6.29 -9.14
CA LEU A 71 -1.50 -5.92 -8.39
C LEU A 71 -2.70 -6.72 -8.90
N GLU A 72 -3.53 -7.17 -7.98
CA GLU A 72 -4.86 -7.70 -8.28
C GLU A 72 -5.92 -6.69 -7.87
N VAL A 73 -6.83 -6.37 -8.80
CA VAL A 73 -7.91 -5.41 -8.59
C VAL A 73 -9.22 -6.17 -8.46
N PHE A 74 -9.98 -5.83 -7.42
CA PHE A 74 -11.29 -6.39 -7.16
C PHE A 74 -12.38 -5.35 -7.40
N ASN A 75 -13.53 -5.79 -7.89
CA ASN A 75 -14.72 -4.95 -7.88
C ASN A 75 -15.27 -4.81 -6.45
N ALA A 76 -16.28 -3.96 -6.29
CA ALA A 76 -16.89 -3.69 -4.98
C ALA A 76 -17.59 -4.89 -4.32
N VAL A 77 -17.84 -5.98 -5.06
CA VAL A 77 -18.41 -7.24 -4.52
C VAL A 77 -17.35 -8.32 -4.25
N GLY A 78 -16.08 -8.05 -4.57
CA GLY A 78 -14.95 -8.94 -4.32
C GLY A 78 -14.54 -9.84 -5.49
N ASP A 79 -15.08 -9.65 -6.70
CA ASP A 79 -14.61 -10.40 -7.87
C ASP A 79 -13.33 -9.76 -8.42
N SER A 80 -12.36 -10.60 -8.81
CA SER A 80 -11.17 -10.17 -9.53
C SER A 80 -11.55 -9.65 -10.92
N ILE A 81 -11.13 -8.42 -11.24
CA ILE A 81 -11.44 -7.74 -12.51
C ILE A 81 -10.21 -7.41 -13.33
N ALA A 82 -9.02 -7.37 -12.73
CA ALA A 82 -7.75 -7.17 -13.43
C ALA A 82 -6.56 -7.67 -12.61
N VAL A 83 -5.53 -8.17 -13.29
CA VAL A 83 -4.20 -8.37 -12.73
C VAL A 83 -3.23 -7.55 -13.58
N VAL A 84 -2.54 -6.58 -12.96
CA VAL A 84 -1.73 -5.59 -13.67
C VAL A 84 -0.31 -5.56 -13.13
N THR A 85 0.66 -5.33 -14.01
CA THR A 85 2.04 -5.04 -13.61
C THR A 85 2.28 -3.55 -13.73
N VAL A 86 2.73 -2.91 -12.65
CA VAL A 86 2.96 -1.46 -12.61
C VAL A 86 4.35 -1.15 -12.05
N PRO A 87 4.95 0.00 -12.40
CA PRO A 87 6.17 0.45 -11.74
C PRO A 87 5.91 0.70 -10.25
N ARG A 88 6.91 0.46 -9.38
CA ARG A 88 6.73 0.67 -7.93
C ARG A 88 6.25 2.07 -7.55
N SER A 89 6.65 3.10 -8.29
CA SER A 89 6.22 4.49 -8.04
C SER A 89 4.76 4.78 -8.35
N TYR A 90 4.04 3.83 -8.95
CA TYR A 90 2.61 3.97 -9.24
C TYR A 90 1.73 3.50 -8.07
N VAL A 91 2.36 3.06 -6.98
CA VAL A 91 1.68 2.39 -5.88
C VAL A 91 2.06 3.07 -4.58
N GLU A 92 1.05 3.41 -3.80
CA GLU A 92 1.20 4.08 -2.51
C GLU A 92 0.42 3.35 -1.42
N HIS A 93 0.83 3.56 -0.18
CA HIS A 93 0.01 3.16 0.97
C HIS A 93 -1.30 3.94 0.97
N PRO A 94 -2.44 3.30 1.30
CA PRO A 94 -3.69 4.02 1.53
C PRO A 94 -3.51 5.05 2.67
N PRO A 95 -3.86 6.33 2.45
CA PRO A 95 -3.83 7.32 3.52
C PRO A 95 -4.76 6.94 4.67
N THR A 96 -4.37 7.22 5.91
CA THR A 96 -5.18 6.84 7.11
C THR A 96 -6.53 7.56 7.20
N ASN A 97 -6.73 8.62 6.43
CA ASN A 97 -7.97 9.38 6.33
C ASN A 97 -8.69 9.17 4.99
N ALA A 98 -8.27 8.18 4.19
CA ALA A 98 -8.91 7.85 2.93
C ALA A 98 -10.32 7.26 3.15
N VAL A 99 -11.22 7.54 2.21
CA VAL A 99 -12.57 6.96 2.17
C VAL A 99 -12.69 6.15 0.89
N LEU A 100 -13.11 4.89 1.03
CA LEU A 100 -13.39 4.03 -0.12
C LEU A 100 -14.58 4.57 -0.90
N SER A 101 -14.48 4.54 -2.23
CA SER A 101 -15.52 5.00 -3.15
C SER A 101 -15.78 3.94 -4.21
N VAL A 102 -17.05 3.81 -4.61
CA VAL A 102 -17.48 2.86 -5.64
C VAL A 102 -17.79 3.62 -6.93
N ARG A 103 -17.19 3.15 -8.02
CA ARG A 103 -17.46 3.63 -9.39
C ARG A 103 -17.58 2.43 -10.33
N PRO A 104 -18.36 2.54 -11.44
CA PRO A 104 -18.30 1.54 -12.48
C PRO A 104 -16.92 1.53 -13.14
N ILE A 105 -16.43 0.34 -13.50
CA ILE A 105 -15.40 0.21 -14.53
C ILE A 105 -16.08 0.59 -15.85
N SER A 106 -15.54 1.58 -16.56
CA SER A 106 -16.15 1.97 -17.84
C SER A 106 -15.92 0.86 -18.86
N ALA A 107 -16.91 0.60 -19.71
CA ALA A 107 -16.82 -0.33 -20.83
C ALA A 107 -16.10 0.31 -22.02
#